data_AF-A0A3E1NJ82-F1
#
_entry.id   AF-A0A3E1NJ82-F1
#
_cell.length_a   1.000
_cell.length_b   1.000
_cell.length_c   1.000
_cell.angle_alpha   90.00
_cell.angle_beta   90.00
_cell.angle_gamma   90.00
#
_symmetry.space_group_name_H-M   'P 1'
#
loop_
_entity.id
_entity.type
_entity.pdbx_description
1 polymer ?
#
loop_
_entity_poly.entity_id
_entity_poly.type
_entity_poly.pdbx_seq_one_letter_code
_entity_poly.pdbx_strand_id
1 'polypeptide(L)' 'MQLMNFYAARIPILGGDIYECTNNVMSSNYDNWYCDKLPGEATDEFLNRSIMKSKNYIEAYQNKDPDKIFFVLVPAI' A
#
# COMPACT_ATOMS: atom_id res chain seq x y z
N MET A 1 -10.00 5.20 -5.36
CA MET A 1 -11.19 4.47 -4.86
C MET A 1 -10.82 3.45 -3.77
N GLN A 2 -9.79 2.60 -3.95
CA GLN A 2 -9.48 1.53 -2.99
C GLN A 2 -8.98 2.00 -1.61
N LEU A 3 -8.05 2.96 -1.51
CA LEU A 3 -7.57 3.46 -0.21
C LEU A 3 -8.67 4.10 0.66
N MET A 4 -9.68 4.73 0.02
CA MET A 4 -10.82 5.30 0.73
C MET A 4 -11.72 4.22 1.34
N ASN A 5 -11.77 3.02 0.75
CA ASN A 5 -12.52 1.90 1.33
C ASN A 5 -11.89 1.42 2.63
N PHE A 6 -10.55 1.34 2.71
CA PHE A 6 -9.82 1.04 3.94
C PHE A 6 -10.09 2.10 5.01
N TYR A 7 -10.04 3.38 4.63
CA TYR A 7 -10.33 4.48 5.54
C TYR A 7 -11.76 4.41 6.10
N ALA A 8 -12.76 4.24 5.22
CA ALA A 8 -14.17 4.12 5.60
C ALA A 8 -14.43 2.89 6.47
N ALA A 9 -13.74 1.78 6.20
CA ALA A 9 -13.81 0.56 7.01
C ALA A 9 -13.01 0.64 8.32
N ARG A 10 -12.26 1.74 8.55
CA ARG A 10 -11.41 1.93 9.72
C ARG A 10 -10.30 0.87 9.84
N ILE A 11 -9.78 0.40 8.69
CA ILE A 11 -8.73 -0.62 8.59
C ILE A 11 -7.42 0.07 8.18
N PRO A 12 -6.40 0.15 9.06
CA PRO A 12 -5.07 0.61 8.68
C PRO A 12 -4.42 -0.29 7.63
N ILE A 13 -3.47 0.26 6.88
CA ILE A 13 -2.67 -0.48 5.89
C ILE A 13 -1.25 -0.69 6.44
N LEU A 14 -0.86 -1.95 6.66
CA LEU A 14 0.46 -2.31 7.18
C LEU A 14 1.57 -2.15 6.13
N GLY A 15 1.22 -2.04 4.86
CA GLY A 15 2.18 -1.98 3.78
C GLY A 15 1.62 -2.48 2.47
N GLY A 16 2.53 -2.84 1.58
CA GLY A 16 2.18 -3.50 0.34
C GLY A 16 3.39 -3.99 -0.44
N ASP A 17 3.12 -4.93 -1.34
CA ASP A 17 4.08 -5.53 -2.25
C ASP A 17 3.76 -5.12 -3.68
N ILE A 18 4.80 -4.97 -4.49
CA ILE A 18 4.65 -4.60 -5.90
C ILE A 18 4.90 -5.83 -6.75
N TYR A 19 3.99 -6.06 -7.67
CA TYR A 19 4.06 -7.11 -8.67
C TYR A 19 4.12 -6.48 -10.05
N GLU A 20 4.89 -7.10 -10.93
CA GLU A 20 4.97 -6.75 -12.34
C GLU A 20 4.41 -7.89 -13.20
N CYS A 21 3.59 -7.54 -14.19
CA CYS A 21 3.10 -8.48 -15.21
C CYS A 21 3.96 -8.39 -16.46
N THR A 22 4.84 -9.38 -16.68
CA THR A 22 5.64 -9.48 -17.89
C THR A 22 5.30 -10.76 -18.65
N ASN A 23 4.99 -10.65 -19.94
CA ASN A 23 4.59 -11.79 -20.78
C ASN A 23 3.49 -12.67 -20.15
N ASN A 24 2.47 -12.03 -19.57
CA ASN A 24 1.36 -12.67 -18.85
C ASN A 24 1.76 -13.47 -17.60
N VAL A 25 2.97 -13.26 -17.07
CA VAL A 25 3.44 -13.83 -15.81
C VAL A 25 3.49 -12.73 -14.77
N MET A 26 2.81 -12.96 -13.65
CA MET A 26 2.89 -12.10 -12.46
C MET A 26 4.08 -12.54 -11.61
N SER A 27 4.99 -11.62 -11.33
CA SER A 27 6.11 -11.83 -10.41
C SER A 27 6.26 -10.64 -9.48
N SER A 28 6.64 -10.90 -8.23
CA SER A 28 7.08 -9.82 -7.34
C SER A 28 8.31 -9.16 -7.96
N ASN A 29 8.35 -7.84 -7.95
CA ASN A 29 9.55 -7.09 -8.34
C ASN A 29 10.43 -6.75 -7.12
N TYR A 30 10.10 -7.30 -5.95
CA TYR A 30 10.76 -7.11 -4.65
C TYR A 30 10.64 -5.71 -4.04
N ASP A 31 10.03 -4.76 -4.73
CA ASP A 31 9.68 -3.48 -4.13
C ASP A 31 8.50 -3.66 -3.17
N ASN A 32 8.57 -2.96 -2.04
CA ASN A 32 7.53 -2.96 -1.03
C ASN A 32 7.59 -1.67 -0.20
N TRP A 33 6.55 -1.48 0.61
CA TRP A 33 6.57 -0.54 1.73
C TRP A 33 5.89 -1.16 2.93
N TYR A 34 6.20 -0.62 4.11
CA TYR A 34 5.58 -1.01 5.36
C TYR A 34 5.23 0.21 6.22
N CYS A 35 4.27 0.03 7.12
CA CYS A 35 3.75 1.03 8.03
C CYS A 35 3.28 0.36 9.32
N ASP A 36 4.20 0.16 10.25
CA ASP A 36 3.87 -0.37 11.57
C ASP A 36 3.31 0.70 12.49
N LYS A 37 2.44 0.29 13.41
CA LYS A 37 1.94 1.16 14.49
C LYS A 37 3.08 1.53 15.43
N LEU A 38 3.23 2.81 15.74
CA LEU A 38 4.26 3.27 16.66
C LEU A 38 3.85 3.00 18.12
N PRO A 39 4.81 2.80 19.05
CA PRO A 39 4.51 2.70 20.46
C PRO A 39 3.75 3.95 20.97
N GLY A 40 2.58 3.75 21.56
CA GLY A 40 1.74 4.83 22.08
C GLY A 40 0.92 5.60 21.04
N GLU A 41 1.02 5.27 19.74
CA GLU A 41 0.24 5.93 18.69
C GLU A 41 -1.26 5.62 18.85
N ALA A 42 -2.09 6.66 18.73
CA ALA A 42 -3.54 6.45 18.74
C ALA A 42 -3.96 5.66 17.48
N THR A 43 -5.01 4.84 17.60
CA THR A 43 -5.49 4.05 16.45
C THR A 43 -5.91 4.94 15.27
N ASP A 44 -6.45 6.13 15.54
CA ASP A 44 -6.83 7.10 14.51
C ASP A 44 -5.62 7.74 13.82
N GLU A 45 -4.56 8.04 14.58
CA GLU A 45 -3.31 8.54 14.02
C GLU A 45 -2.68 7.47 13.12
N PHE A 46 -2.68 6.20 13.58
CA PHE A 46 -2.17 5.08 12.79
C PHE A 46 -2.98 4.86 11.51
N LEU A 47 -4.32 4.92 11.57
CA LEU A 47 -5.19 4.85 10.40
C LEU A 47 -4.84 5.95 9.40
N ASN A 48 -4.77 7.20 9.85
CA ASN A 48 -4.47 8.34 8.97
C ASN A 48 -3.07 8.22 8.35
N ARG A 49 -2.06 7.89 9.16
CA ARG A 49 -0.66 7.77 8.71
C ARG A 49 -0.47 6.62 7.74
N SER A 50 -1.09 5.46 7.98
CA SER A 50 -0.99 4.31 7.09
C SER A 50 -1.66 4.55 5.73
N ILE A 51 -2.84 5.18 5.70
CA ILE A 51 -3.50 5.59 4.46
C ILE A 51 -2.64 6.60 3.70
N MET A 52 -2.13 7.63 4.39
CA MET A 52 -1.29 8.66 3.77
C MET A 52 0.01 8.10 3.22
N LYS A 53 0.69 7.23 3.99
CA LYS A 53 1.94 6.59 3.55
C LYS A 53 1.72 5.72 2.31
N SER A 54 0.64 4.94 2.30
CA SER A 54 0.29 4.09 1.15
C SER A 54 -0.05 4.93 -0.08
N LYS A 55 -0.81 6.02 0.09
CA LYS A 55 -1.09 6.97 -0.98
C LYS A 55 0.20 7.57 -1.55
N ASN A 56 1.07 8.10 -0.70
CA ASN A 56 2.31 8.73 -1.11
C ASN A 56 3.24 7.75 -1.83
N TYR A 57 3.32 6.50 -1.37
CA TYR A 57 4.14 5.48 -2.05
C TYR A 57 3.61 5.21 -3.46
N ILE A 58 2.31 4.94 -3.59
CA ILE A 58 1.67 4.65 -4.89
C ILE A 58 1.83 5.83 -5.85
N GLU A 59 1.62 7.06 -5.39
CA GLU A 59 1.72 8.27 -6.22
C GLU A 59 3.17 8.60 -6.60
N ALA A 60 4.15 8.26 -5.76
CA ALA A 60 5.56 8.49 -6.04
C ALA A 60 6.24 7.35 -6.81
N TYR A 61 5.57 6.20 -6.97
CA TYR A 61 6.17 5.02 -7.57
C TYR A 61 6.43 5.23 -9.07
N GLN A 62 7.71 5.30 -9.46
CA GLN A 62 8.12 5.51 -10.84
C GLN A 62 8.26 4.18 -11.56
N ASN A 63 7.52 3.98 -12.64
CA ASN A 63 7.71 2.86 -13.55
C ASN A 63 7.58 3.29 -15.02
N LYS A 64 8.29 2.61 -15.91
CA LYS A 64 8.27 2.85 -17.35
C LYS A 64 6.99 2.35 -18.03
N ASP A 65 6.28 1.42 -17.40
CA ASP A 65 5.06 0.79 -17.92
C ASP A 65 4.03 0.58 -16.79
N PRO A 66 3.25 1.62 -16.43
CA PRO A 66 2.32 1.57 -15.31
C PRO A 66 1.21 0.53 -15.48
N ASP A 67 0.89 0.11 -16.71
CA ASP A 67 -0.12 -0.92 -16.98
C ASP A 67 0.35 -2.32 -16.57
N LYS A 68 1.64 -2.49 -16.31
CA LYS A 68 2.23 -3.74 -15.81
C LYS A 68 2.39 -3.78 -14.30
N ILE A 69 2.09 -2.70 -13.59
CA ILE A 69 2.37 -2.59 -12.16
C ILE A 69 1.11 -2.76 -11.33
N PHE A 70 1.21 -3.67 -10.36
CA PHE A 70 0.12 -4.03 -9.46
C PHE A 70 0.57 -3.83 -8.02
N PHE A 71 -0.22 -3.06 -7.28
CA PHE A 71 -0.01 -2.82 -5.85
C PHE A 71 -0.91 -3.76 -5.05
N VAL A 72 -0.28 -4.59 -4.21
CA VAL A 72 -0.98 -5.47 -3.27
C VAL A 72 -0.93 -4.82 -1.90
N LEU A 73 -2.09 -4.55 -1.28
CA LEU A 73 -2.17 -3.89 0.03
C LEU A 73 -2.31 -4.91 1.15
N VAL A 74 -1.57 -4.73 2.25
CA VAL A 74 -1.65 -5.57 3.45
C VAL A 74 -2.53 -4.87 4.49
N PRO A 75 -3.76 -5.36 4.77
CA PRO A 75 -4.62 -4.80 5.82
C PRO A 75 -4.11 -5.15 7.23
N ALA A 76 -4.32 -4.24 8.18
CA ALA A 76 -4.22 -4.52 9.60
C ALA A 76 -5.56 -5.07 10.11
N ILE A 77 -5.72 -6.40 10.11
CA ILE A 77 -6.91 -7.14 10.58
C ILE A 77 -6.57 -8.11 11.69
#